data_AF-A0A6I2YU45-F1
#
_entry.id   AF-A0A6I2YU45-F1
#
_cell.length_a   1.000
_cell.length_b   1.000
_cell.length_c   1.000
_cell.angle_alpha   90.00
_cell.angle_beta   90.00
_cell.angle_gamma   90.00
#
_symmetry.space_group_name_H-M   'P 1'
#
loop_
_entity.id
_entity.type
_entity.pdbx_description
1 polymer ?
#
loop_
_entity_poly.entity_id
_entity_poly.type
_entity_poly.pdbx_seq_one_letter_code
_entity_poly.pdbx_strand_id
1 'polypeptide(L)' 'MRQADIDDGIKDGLTTAEQSEVVQLRRDKRRLEMKVEILRRATAFFARDHLPK' A
#
# COMPACT_ATOMS: atom_id res chain seq x y z
N MET A 1 -18.18 -23.79 -2.85
CA MET A 1 -17.76 -24.88 -1.95
C MET A 1 -16.31 -24.73 -1.52
N ARG A 2 -15.30 -24.83 -2.41
CA ARG A 2 -13.89 -24.77 -1.98
C ARG A 2 -13.48 -23.54 -1.15
N GLN A 3 -13.89 -22.33 -1.54
CA GLN A 3 -13.53 -21.13 -0.79
C GLN A 3 -14.27 -21.03 0.54
N ALA A 4 -15.52 -21.51 0.62
CA ALA A 4 -16.26 -21.57 1.88
C ALA A 4 -15.58 -22.51 2.88
N ASP A 5 -15.11 -23.70 2.43
CA ASP A 5 -14.33 -24.59 3.28
C ASP A 5 -13.02 -23.94 3.80
N ILE A 6 -12.42 -23.04 3.02
CA ILE A 6 -11.21 -22.30 3.43
C ILE A 6 -11.59 -21.19 4.41
N ASP A 7 -12.66 -20.45 4.14
CA ASP A 7 -13.16 -19.38 4.99
C ASP A 7 -13.66 -19.91 6.35
N ASP A 8 -14.21 -21.13 6.38
CA ASP A 8 -14.64 -21.85 7.59
C ASP A 8 -13.48 -22.59 8.29
N GLY A 9 -12.25 -22.54 7.76
CA GLY A 9 -11.07 -23.18 8.34
C GLY A 9 -11.04 -24.72 8.23
N ILE A 10 -11.90 -25.31 7.39
CA ILE A 10 -11.94 -26.74 7.11
C ILE A 10 -10.78 -27.17 6.20
N LYS A 11 -10.30 -26.25 5.35
CA LYS A 11 -9.17 -26.46 4.44
C LYS A 11 -8.17 -25.32 4.54
N ASP A 12 -6.89 -25.66 4.41
CA ASP A 12 -5.83 -24.67 4.32
C ASP A 12 -6.00 -23.81 3.06
N GLY A 13 -5.75 -22.51 3.21
CA GLY A 13 -5.78 -21.54 2.13
C GLY A 13 -5.91 -20.10 2.65
N LEU A 14 -5.81 -19.14 1.74
CA LEU A 14 -6.11 -17.74 2.04
C LEU A 14 -7.61 -17.53 2.06
N THR A 15 -8.12 -17.09 3.20
CA THR A 15 -9.51 -16.69 3.36
C THR A 15 -9.84 -15.50 2.46
N THR A 16 -11.12 -15.34 2.15
CA THR A 16 -11.62 -14.19 1.39
C THR A 16 -11.29 -12.87 2.09
N ALA A 17 -11.30 -12.85 3.43
CA ALA A 17 -10.96 -11.68 4.25
C ALA A 17 -9.48 -11.29 4.09
N GLU A 18 -8.56 -12.25 4.18
CA GLU A 18 -7.12 -12.01 4.01
C GLU A 18 -6.80 -11.55 2.57
N GLN A 19 -7.44 -12.14 1.56
CA GLN A 19 -7.27 -11.70 0.17
C GLN A 19 -7.72 -10.24 -0.02
N SER A 20 -8.88 -9.89 0.55
CA SER A 20 -9.39 -8.51 0.57
C SER A 20 -8.40 -7.56 1.22
N GLU A 21 -7.86 -7.93 2.38
CA GLU A 21 -6.90 -7.11 3.11
C GLU A 21 -5.62 -6.88 2.30
N VAL A 22 -5.05 -7.94 1.68
CA VAL A 22 -3.87 -7.81 0.82
C VAL A 22 -4.11 -6.85 -0.35
N VAL A 23 -5.31 -6.87 -0.94
CA VAL A 23 -5.68 -5.94 -2.02
C VAL A 23 -5.74 -4.50 -1.51
N GLN A 24 -6.34 -4.26 -0.34
CA GLN A 24 -6.39 -2.92 0.26
C GLN A 24 -4.99 -2.41 0.62
N LEU A 25 -4.18 -3.23 1.28
CA LEU A 25 -2.81 -2.88 1.64
C LEU A 25 -1.96 -2.53 0.40
N ARG A 26 -2.12 -3.27 -0.70
CA ARG A 26 -1.43 -2.94 -1.97
C ARG A 26 -1.89 -1.61 -2.57
N ARG A 27 -3.18 -1.26 -2.43
CA ARG A 27 -3.70 0.04 -2.89
C ARG A 27 -3.17 1.19 -2.04
N ASP A 28 -3.16 1.01 -0.72
CA ASP A 28 -2.68 2.02 0.21
C ASP A 28 -1.17 2.22 0.11
N LYS A 29 -0.40 1.15 -0.05
CA LYS A 29 1.04 1.24 -0.32
C LYS A 29 1.34 2.09 -1.55
N ARG A 30 0.66 1.84 -2.68
CA ARG A 30 0.84 2.66 -3.90
C ARG A 30 0.49 4.12 -3.67
N ARG A 31 -0.59 4.39 -2.92
CA ARG A 31 -0.99 5.76 -2.56
C ARG A 31 0.06 6.45 -1.69
N LEU A 32 0.63 5.74 -0.71
CA LEU A 32 1.68 6.26 0.17
C LEU A 32 2.97 6.54 -0.60
N GLU A 33 3.40 5.63 -1.48
CA GLU A 33 4.58 5.82 -2.33
C GLU A 33 4.47 7.08 -3.18
N MET A 34 3.30 7.31 -3.78
CA MET A 34 3.03 8.54 -4.53
C MET A 34 3.10 9.80 -3.65
N LYS A 35 2.52 9.77 -2.44
CA LYS A 35 2.60 10.90 -1.50
C LYS A 35 4.05 11.19 -1.08
N VAL A 36 4.83 10.15 -0.80
CA VAL A 36 6.25 10.28 -0.45
C VAL A 36 7.03 10.92 -1.60
N GLU A 37 6.76 10.52 -2.84
CA GLU A 37 7.42 11.11 -4.01
C GLU A 37 7.08 12.59 -4.19
N ILE A 38 5.81 12.98 -4.00
CA ILE A 38 5.39 14.39 -4.03
C ILE A 38 6.14 15.19 -2.96
N LEU A 39 6.20 14.66 -1.73
CA LEU A 39 6.92 15.33 -0.63
C LEU A 39 8.42 15.45 -0.94
N ARG A 40 9.06 14.41 -1.47
CA ARG A 40 10.48 14.47 -1.88
C ARG A 40 10.73 15.57 -2.91
N ARG A 41 9.87 15.67 -3.93
CA ARG A 41 9.98 16.71 -4.96
C ARG A 41 9.77 18.11 -4.36
N ALA A 42 8.79 18.27 -3.48
CA ALA A 42 8.57 19.53 -2.77
C ALA A 42 9.79 19.93 -1.94
N THR A 43 10.33 19.01 -1.13
CA THR A 43 11.53 19.27 -0.33
C THR A 43 12.73 19.62 -1.21
N ALA A 44 12.93 18.91 -2.33
CA ALA A 44 14.01 19.21 -3.26
C ALA A 44 13.84 20.57 -3.95
N PHE A 45 12.62 20.96 -4.31
CA PHE A 45 12.32 22.29 -4.84
C PHE A 45 12.71 23.38 -3.84
N PHE A 46 12.23 23.28 -2.60
CA PHE A 46 12.54 24.26 -1.56
C PHE A 46 14.03 24.32 -1.23
N ALA A 47 14.69 23.16 -1.07
CA ALA A 47 16.13 23.11 -0.79
C ALA A 47 16.99 23.83 -1.84
N ARG A 48 16.56 23.87 -3.12
CA ARG A 48 17.25 24.60 -4.19
C ARG A 48 17.13 26.12 -4.05
N ASP A 49 15.97 26.60 -3.60
CA ASP A 49 15.71 28.03 -3.42
C ASP A 49 16.42 28.61 -2.18
N HIS A 50 16.91 27.77 -1.28
CA HIS A 50 17.54 28.18 -0.02
C HIS A 50 19.07 28.14 -0.03
N LEU A 51 19.70 27.76 -1.15
CA LEU A 51 21.16 27.75 -1.25
C LEU A 51 21.70 29.19 -1.36
N PRO A 52 22.61 29.63 -0.47
CA PRO A 52 23.23 30.95 -0.59
C PRO A 52 24.08 31.02 -1.88
N LYS A 53 24.07 32.21 -2.50
CA LYS A 53 24.79 32.50 -3.76
C LYS A 53 26.30 32.31 -3.64
#